data_AF-A0A2R6WS90-F1
#
_entry.id   AF-A0A2R6WS90-F1
#
_cell.length_a   1.000
_cell.length_b   1.000
_cell.length_c   1.000
_cell.angle_alpha   90.00
_cell.angle_beta   90.00
_cell.angle_gamma   90.00
#
_symmetry.space_group_name_H-M   'P 1'
#
loop_
_entity.id
_entity.type
_entity.pdbx_description
1 polymer ?
#
loop_
_entity_poly.entity_id
_entity_poly.type
_entity_poly.pdbx_seq_one_letter_code
_entity_poly.pdbx_strand_id
1 'polypeptide(L)'
;MATVKGVQYCGWVIADNEPLEDVGAGFVGWLDSPDLVIAMTWSQMAIAKKYTLVMQLKWKRHGDFTPVTIRVGNPDVFEENVTSMEWLVFSDFTVLAVGTSAGALRIYTEQGTLLFQQQFNSGPLLRLRARQDGNIVVGLTASEDVCLVFPKAIARIDVVDLHTVLRKCQARYDRVNRRSGELHRSESFSLRLPYEMWNVGKSTASSYIADGALACVMAPPLLEHQLKRHYCALTVGEDCTLAAFRVSGEKRDSFAGIVFDKVMPAAISTFSHLTKRFWKTDPTSEANRPTEVASQAFGRATLITTLRDKQRKGLSLALSSSGSLAAVTDSLGRISLIDVQALVVVRLWKGYREAHCVFLEAPVDGRAEYEIVQSRRRRRFVRDEFKLCLAIHAPRRGVVEVWQMRYGARLMIVKCTEGCRLLQPTCKFSFSNELTLESVDEDEYIPAQVYMFQGNAGVLQLLNPFARST
;
A
#
# COMPACT_ATOMS: atom_id res chain seq x y z
N MET A 1 19.50 26.97 -6.71
CA MET A 1 19.82 25.71 -5.99
C MET A 1 20.72 24.90 -6.90
N ALA A 2 21.96 24.62 -6.50
CA ALA A 2 22.85 23.75 -7.27
C ALA A 2 22.22 22.34 -7.35
N THR A 3 22.08 21.79 -8.56
CA THR A 3 21.58 20.42 -8.72
C THR A 3 22.68 19.46 -8.29
N VAL A 4 22.41 18.67 -7.25
CA VAL A 4 23.33 17.64 -6.79
C VAL A 4 23.27 16.49 -7.80
N LYS A 5 24.44 16.01 -8.26
CA LYS A 5 24.53 14.86 -9.16
C LYS A 5 23.70 13.69 -8.60
N GLY A 6 22.83 13.12 -9.42
CA GLY A 6 21.97 12.00 -9.02
C GLY A 6 20.56 12.38 -8.55
N VAL A 7 20.24 13.66 -8.42
CA VAL A 7 18.88 14.13 -8.09
C VAL A 7 18.42 15.26 -9.00
N GLN A 8 17.13 15.29 -9.29
CA GLN A 8 16.46 16.32 -10.08
C GLN A 8 15.43 17.03 -9.22
N TYR A 9 15.52 18.36 -9.11
CA TYR A 9 14.56 19.15 -8.34
C TYR A 9 13.17 19.11 -8.98
N CYS A 10 12.13 18.80 -8.19
CA CYS A 10 10.74 18.73 -8.66
C CYS A 10 9.91 19.92 -8.18
N GLY A 11 10.24 20.46 -7.00
CA GLY A 11 9.48 21.53 -6.37
C GLY A 11 9.59 21.51 -4.85
N TRP A 12 8.76 22.33 -4.21
CA TRP A 12 8.59 22.37 -2.77
C TRP A 12 7.15 22.01 -2.43
N VAL A 13 6.89 21.34 -1.32
CA VAL A 13 5.54 21.11 -0.81
C VAL A 13 5.15 22.37 -0.03
N ILE A 14 4.22 23.17 -0.59
CA ILE A 14 3.65 24.32 0.13
C ILE A 14 2.52 23.79 1.00
N ALA A 15 2.61 24.01 2.30
CA ALA A 15 1.44 24.40 3.06
C ALA A 15 1.83 25.69 3.76
N ASP A 16 0.99 26.71 3.73
CA ASP A 16 1.02 27.72 4.79
C ASP A 16 1.08 26.94 6.11
N ASN A 17 2.01 27.20 7.02
CA ASN A 17 2.49 26.20 7.98
C ASN A 17 1.40 25.43 8.78
N GLU A 18 0.21 26.01 8.99
CA GLU A 18 -0.84 25.47 9.86
C GLU A 18 -1.22 23.99 9.62
N PRO A 19 -1.52 23.51 8.39
CA PRO A 19 -1.92 22.11 8.19
C PRO A 19 -0.77 21.13 8.36
N LEU A 20 0.48 21.52 8.05
CA LEU A 20 1.64 20.64 8.20
C LEU A 20 2.12 20.57 9.66
N GLU A 21 1.97 21.65 10.43
CA GLU A 21 2.21 21.67 11.88
C GLU A 21 1.31 20.66 12.63
N ASP A 22 0.08 20.48 12.14
CA ASP A 22 -0.91 19.52 12.65
C ASP A 22 -0.44 18.04 12.57
N VAL A 23 0.49 17.74 11.67
CA VAL A 23 1.17 16.44 11.55
C VAL A 23 2.62 16.47 12.06
N GLY A 24 3.00 17.54 12.74
CA GLY A 24 4.27 17.71 13.43
C GLY A 24 5.41 18.26 12.59
N ALA A 25 5.13 18.88 11.44
CA ALA A 25 6.14 19.64 10.71
C ALA A 25 6.64 20.85 11.53
N GLY A 26 7.80 21.39 11.14
CA GLY A 26 8.41 22.55 11.80
C GLY A 26 9.61 22.22 12.70
N PHE A 27 9.85 20.94 13.00
CA PHE A 27 11.01 20.48 13.77
C PHE A 27 11.93 19.59 12.93
N VAL A 28 13.23 19.64 13.20
CA VAL A 28 14.22 18.79 12.52
C VAL A 28 13.91 17.31 12.79
N GLY A 29 13.84 16.49 11.74
CA GLY A 29 13.63 15.04 11.87
C GLY A 29 12.18 14.62 12.09
N TRP A 30 11.20 15.51 11.91
CA TRP A 30 9.78 15.16 12.09
C TRP A 30 9.30 14.00 11.21
N LEU A 31 9.96 13.78 10.06
CA LEU A 31 9.70 12.66 9.15
C LEU A 31 10.09 11.28 9.69
N ASP A 32 10.93 11.23 10.72
CA ASP A 32 11.44 10.00 11.32
C ASP A 32 10.50 9.40 12.36
N SER A 33 9.37 10.08 12.64
CA SER A 33 8.33 9.59 13.54
C SER A 33 7.73 8.26 13.04
N PRO A 34 7.69 7.20 13.87
CA PRO A 34 7.16 5.89 13.44
C PRO A 34 5.66 5.92 13.13
N ASP A 35 4.92 6.84 13.76
CA ASP A 35 3.48 7.03 13.56
C ASP A 35 3.14 7.87 12.33
N LEU A 36 4.15 8.31 11.57
CA LEU A 36 3.97 9.14 10.37
C LEU A 36 3.81 8.26 9.13
N VAL A 37 2.66 8.36 8.49
CA VAL A 37 2.33 7.67 7.25
C VAL A 37 2.27 8.68 6.11
N ILE A 38 2.85 8.33 4.96
CA ILE A 38 2.87 9.18 3.77
C ILE A 38 2.48 8.33 2.58
N ALA A 39 1.57 8.86 1.75
CA ALA A 39 1.21 8.29 0.46
C ALA A 39 1.28 9.38 -0.60
N MET A 40 1.80 9.06 -1.79
CA MET A 40 1.90 10.03 -2.88
C MET A 40 1.42 9.46 -4.21
N THR A 41 1.00 10.35 -5.10
CA THR A 41 0.84 10.12 -6.53
C THR A 41 1.93 10.89 -7.28
N TRP A 42 1.80 11.04 -8.60
CA TRP A 42 2.70 11.90 -9.40
C TRP A 42 2.43 13.40 -9.27
N SER A 43 1.33 13.79 -8.62
CA SER A 43 0.86 15.18 -8.55
C SER A 43 0.58 15.69 -7.14
N GLN A 44 0.26 14.80 -6.20
CA GLN A 44 -0.13 15.17 -4.83
C GLN A 44 0.34 14.14 -3.81
N MET A 45 0.35 14.56 -2.54
CA MET A 45 0.73 13.76 -1.39
C MET A 45 -0.32 13.91 -0.29
N ALA A 46 -0.44 12.87 0.52
CA ALA A 46 -1.16 12.87 1.77
C ALA A 46 -0.21 12.44 2.89
N ILE A 47 -0.31 13.12 4.03
CA ILE A 47 0.50 12.85 5.23
C ILE A 47 -0.45 12.68 6.39
N ALA A 48 -0.25 11.63 7.18
CA ALA A 48 -1.04 11.39 8.38
C ALA A 48 -0.13 11.12 9.58
N LYS A 49 -0.55 11.58 10.74
CA LYS A 49 0.07 11.28 12.03
C LYS A 49 -1.04 11.08 13.06
N LYS A 50 -1.03 9.93 13.74
CA LYS A 50 -2.12 9.53 14.64
C LYS A 50 -3.47 9.61 13.89
N TYR A 51 -4.44 10.35 14.40
CA TYR A 51 -5.76 10.54 13.80
C TYR A 51 -5.85 11.76 12.87
N THR A 52 -4.77 12.53 12.67
CA THR A 52 -4.76 13.70 11.77
C THR A 52 -4.28 13.29 10.39
N LEU A 53 -5.05 13.61 9.36
CA LEU A 53 -4.75 13.38 7.95
C LEU A 53 -4.77 14.72 7.21
N VAL A 54 -3.70 15.02 6.48
CA VAL A 54 -3.56 16.21 5.63
C VAL A 54 -3.42 15.74 4.19
N MET A 55 -4.30 16.23 3.32
CA MET A 55 -4.37 15.86 1.90
C MET A 55 -4.15 17.07 0.99
N GLN A 56 -4.04 16.79 -0.32
CA GLN A 56 -3.85 17.80 -1.38
C GLN A 56 -2.52 18.58 -1.27
N LEU A 57 -1.50 17.96 -0.70
CA LEU A 57 -0.14 18.52 -0.65
C LEU A 57 0.50 18.39 -2.03
N LYS A 58 0.60 19.49 -2.78
CA LYS A 58 1.18 19.54 -4.12
C LYS A 58 2.53 20.25 -4.11
N TRP A 59 3.41 19.89 -5.05
CA TRP A 59 4.76 20.45 -5.13
C TRP A 59 5.08 21.23 -6.41
N LYS A 60 4.15 21.28 -7.36
CA LYS A 60 4.32 22.06 -8.60
C LYS A 60 3.61 23.41 -8.45
N ARG A 61 4.29 24.48 -8.90
CA ARG A 61 3.97 25.90 -8.66
C ARG A 61 2.71 26.45 -9.38
N HIS A 62 1.71 25.63 -9.68
CA HIS A 62 0.55 26.04 -10.48
C HIS A 62 -0.77 25.76 -9.76
N GLY A 63 -1.28 26.77 -9.05
CA GLY A 63 -2.67 26.83 -8.58
C GLY A 63 -2.80 27.14 -7.09
N ASP A 64 -3.84 27.91 -6.75
CA ASP A 64 -4.31 28.09 -5.37
C ASP A 64 -4.94 26.77 -4.93
N PHE A 65 -4.19 25.95 -4.19
CA PHE A 65 -4.71 24.74 -3.57
C PHE A 65 -4.59 24.88 -2.08
N THR A 66 -5.72 24.72 -1.39
CA THR A 66 -5.80 24.71 0.07
C THR A 66 -5.70 23.27 0.54
N PRO A 67 -4.66 22.90 1.32
CA PRO A 67 -4.60 21.57 1.95
C PRO A 67 -5.88 21.28 2.74
N VAL A 68 -6.30 20.02 2.72
CA VAL A 68 -7.49 19.58 3.47
C VAL A 68 -7.05 18.78 4.68
N THR A 69 -7.43 19.25 5.88
CA THR A 69 -7.19 18.53 7.14
C THR A 69 -8.44 17.76 7.56
N ILE A 70 -8.26 16.48 7.87
CA ILE A 70 -9.30 15.53 8.26
C ILE A 70 -8.90 14.89 9.57
N ARG A 71 -9.83 14.82 10.52
CA ARG A 71 -9.68 14.00 11.74
C ARG A 71 -10.32 12.63 11.46
N VAL A 72 -9.49 11.60 11.41
CA VAL A 72 -9.89 10.21 11.15
C VAL A 72 -10.40 9.60 12.45
N GLY A 73 -11.61 9.06 12.43
CA GLY A 73 -12.25 8.50 13.63
C GLY A 73 -13.13 9.50 14.37
N ASN A 74 -13.74 9.07 15.47
CA ASN A 74 -14.53 9.95 16.34
C ASN A 74 -13.70 10.32 17.57
N PRO A 75 -13.29 11.59 17.74
CA PRO A 75 -12.47 12.01 18.88
C PRO A 75 -13.14 11.74 20.23
N ASP A 76 -14.48 11.65 20.28
CA ASP A 76 -15.23 11.54 21.54
C ASP A 76 -15.34 10.12 22.10
N VAL A 77 -14.98 9.08 21.33
CA VAL A 77 -15.29 7.68 21.69
C VAL A 77 -14.04 6.81 21.80
N PHE A 78 -13.12 6.89 20.83
CA PHE A 78 -11.79 6.23 20.86
C PHE A 78 -10.87 6.91 19.84
N GLU A 79 -9.63 7.25 20.24
CA GLU A 79 -8.61 7.74 19.31
C GLU A 79 -8.16 6.62 18.36
N GLU A 80 -8.83 6.53 17.21
CA GLU A 80 -8.48 5.62 16.14
C GLU A 80 -7.40 6.25 15.26
N ASN A 81 -6.19 5.67 15.31
CA ASN A 81 -5.05 6.19 14.58
C ASN A 81 -5.00 5.66 13.15
N VAL A 82 -4.51 6.48 12.22
CA VAL A 82 -4.10 6.08 10.88
C VAL A 82 -2.82 5.26 10.99
N THR A 83 -2.86 4.03 10.49
CA THR A 83 -1.73 3.08 10.54
C THR A 83 -1.14 2.78 9.16
N SER A 84 -1.91 2.97 8.10
CA SER A 84 -1.44 2.81 6.72
C SER A 84 -2.24 3.69 5.76
N MET A 85 -1.65 4.05 4.63
CA MET A 85 -2.31 4.81 3.57
C MET A 85 -1.76 4.39 2.21
N GLU A 86 -2.61 4.45 1.19
CA GLU A 86 -2.26 4.19 -0.20
C GLU A 86 -3.22 4.93 -1.12
N TRP A 87 -2.70 5.59 -2.16
CA TRP A 87 -3.55 6.19 -3.19
C TRP A 87 -4.03 5.11 -4.16
N LEU A 88 -5.32 5.10 -4.48
CA LEU A 88 -5.89 4.21 -5.49
C LEU A 88 -6.19 5.04 -6.73
N VAL A 89 -5.38 4.84 -7.77
CA VAL A 89 -5.44 5.61 -9.01
C VAL A 89 -6.07 4.74 -10.10
N PHE A 90 -7.31 5.05 -10.46
CA PHE A 90 -8.01 4.45 -11.60
C PHE A 90 -7.90 5.39 -12.81
N SER A 91 -8.29 4.91 -13.99
CA SER A 91 -8.30 5.74 -15.20
C SER A 91 -9.29 6.90 -15.14
N ASP A 92 -10.33 6.78 -14.32
CA ASP A 92 -11.50 7.66 -14.28
C ASP A 92 -11.63 8.45 -12.98
N PHE A 93 -11.00 8.03 -11.88
CA PHE A 93 -10.94 8.78 -10.63
C PHE A 93 -9.76 8.35 -9.75
N THR A 94 -9.43 9.17 -8.75
CA THR A 94 -8.43 8.85 -7.72
C THR A 94 -9.05 8.98 -6.33
N VAL A 95 -8.70 8.07 -5.42
CA VAL A 95 -9.15 8.12 -4.02
C VAL A 95 -8.00 7.75 -3.08
N LEU A 96 -8.08 8.19 -1.83
CA LEU A 96 -7.12 7.82 -0.79
C LEU A 96 -7.71 6.71 0.09
N ALA A 97 -7.06 5.55 0.12
CA ALA A 97 -7.35 4.49 1.07
C ALA A 97 -6.55 4.69 2.36
N VAL A 98 -7.22 4.61 3.50
CA VAL A 98 -6.68 4.85 4.84
C VAL A 98 -7.02 3.67 5.74
N GLY A 99 -5.99 3.05 6.27
CA GLY A 99 -6.07 1.97 7.24
C GLY A 99 -5.93 2.47 8.67
N THR A 100 -6.65 1.85 9.58
CA THR A 100 -6.73 2.31 10.96
C THR A 100 -6.25 1.28 11.99
N SER A 101 -5.97 1.78 13.20
CA SER A 101 -5.60 0.95 14.35
C SER A 101 -6.71 0.01 14.80
N ALA A 102 -7.96 0.34 14.50
CA ALA A 102 -9.09 -0.54 14.76
C ALA A 102 -9.20 -1.70 13.76
N GLY A 103 -8.51 -1.66 12.60
CA GLY A 103 -8.64 -2.66 11.54
C GLY A 103 -9.72 -2.33 10.50
N ALA A 104 -10.12 -1.05 10.42
CA ALA A 104 -11.01 -0.53 9.40
C ALA A 104 -10.23 -0.03 8.18
N LEU A 105 -10.87 -0.11 7.02
CA LEU A 105 -10.48 0.59 5.81
C LEU A 105 -11.47 1.74 5.58
N ARG A 106 -10.95 2.95 5.44
CA ARG A 106 -11.70 4.15 5.05
C ARG A 106 -11.19 4.65 3.71
N ILE A 107 -12.08 5.08 2.83
CA ILE A 107 -11.71 5.60 1.50
C ILE A 107 -12.28 7.00 1.35
N TYR A 108 -11.40 7.95 1.05
CA TYR A 108 -11.71 9.37 0.92
C TYR A 108 -11.57 9.82 -0.54
N THR A 109 -12.42 10.77 -0.95
CA THR A 109 -12.22 11.50 -2.21
C THR A 109 -10.94 12.34 -2.14
N GLU A 110 -10.47 12.84 -3.28
CA GLU A 110 -9.37 13.82 -3.31
C GLU A 110 -9.70 15.10 -2.53
N GLN A 111 -10.99 15.44 -2.38
CA GLN A 111 -11.50 16.58 -1.62
C GLN A 111 -11.62 16.29 -0.11
N GLY A 112 -11.29 15.08 0.35
CA GLY A 112 -11.34 14.71 1.76
C GLY A 112 -12.70 14.23 2.26
N THR A 113 -13.65 13.95 1.38
CA THR A 113 -14.95 13.40 1.77
C THR A 113 -14.89 11.87 1.91
N LEU A 114 -15.39 11.33 3.02
CA LEU A 114 -15.45 9.89 3.25
C LEU A 114 -16.49 9.23 2.33
N LEU A 115 -16.05 8.35 1.42
CA LEU A 115 -16.89 7.60 0.49
C LEU A 115 -17.29 6.22 1.00
N PHE A 116 -16.38 5.54 1.71
CA PHE A 116 -16.56 4.15 2.10
C PHE A 116 -15.84 3.86 3.41
N GLN A 117 -16.45 3.02 4.25
CA GLN A 117 -15.85 2.50 5.47
C GLN A 117 -16.30 1.05 5.69
N GLN A 118 -15.36 0.16 5.97
CA GLN A 118 -15.66 -1.21 6.38
C GLN A 118 -14.60 -1.74 7.35
N GLN A 119 -15.06 -2.51 8.33
CA GLN A 119 -14.21 -3.26 9.25
C GLN A 119 -13.75 -4.57 8.60
N PHE A 120 -12.44 -4.81 8.55
CA PHE A 120 -11.88 -6.03 7.95
C PHE A 120 -11.25 -6.97 8.97
N ASN A 121 -10.76 -6.47 10.10
CA ASN A 121 -10.18 -7.30 11.16
C ASN A 121 -10.36 -6.59 12.50
N SER A 122 -10.19 -7.27 13.62
CA SER A 122 -10.16 -6.64 14.96
C SER A 122 -8.81 -6.00 15.30
N GLY A 123 -7.74 -6.41 14.62
CA GLY A 123 -6.40 -5.86 14.78
C GLY A 123 -6.08 -4.73 13.77
N PRO A 124 -5.01 -3.95 14.02
CA PRO A 124 -4.64 -2.79 13.20
C PRO A 124 -4.32 -3.18 11.76
N LEU A 125 -4.70 -2.32 10.81
CA LEU A 125 -4.31 -2.46 9.41
C LEU A 125 -2.89 -1.91 9.20
N LEU A 126 -1.91 -2.80 9.25
CA LEU A 126 -0.47 -2.47 9.24
C LEU A 126 0.01 -1.93 7.90
N ARG A 127 -0.47 -2.49 6.77
CA ARG A 127 -0.10 -2.03 5.42
C ARG A 127 -1.26 -2.12 4.44
N LEU A 128 -1.27 -1.13 3.55
CA LEU A 128 -2.06 -1.07 2.33
C LEU A 128 -1.08 -1.08 1.15
N ARG A 129 -1.32 -1.91 0.14
CA ARG A 129 -0.49 -1.96 -1.06
C ARG A 129 -1.38 -2.16 -2.28
N ALA A 130 -1.35 -1.21 -3.20
CA ALA A 130 -1.91 -1.42 -4.52
C ALA A 130 -0.94 -2.25 -5.36
N ARG A 131 -1.47 -3.21 -6.11
CA ARG A 131 -0.69 -4.06 -7.01
C ARG A 131 -1.29 -3.97 -8.40
N GLN A 132 -0.53 -3.38 -9.30
CA GLN A 132 -0.72 -3.53 -10.74
C GLN A 132 -0.10 -4.86 -11.18
N ASP A 133 -0.68 -5.51 -12.18
CA ASP A 133 -0.06 -6.71 -12.72
C ASP A 133 1.14 -6.34 -13.61
N GLY A 134 2.35 -6.65 -13.14
CA GLY A 134 3.58 -6.34 -13.86
C GLY A 134 4.14 -7.48 -14.69
N ASN A 135 3.49 -8.66 -14.74
CA ASN A 135 3.96 -9.82 -15.49
C ASN A 135 2.80 -10.69 -16.00
N ILE A 136 2.54 -10.62 -17.30
CA ILE A 136 1.85 -11.69 -18.04
C ILE A 136 2.80 -12.90 -18.08
N VAL A 137 2.76 -13.76 -17.07
CA VAL A 137 3.23 -15.14 -17.28
C VAL A 137 2.26 -15.74 -18.30
N VAL A 138 2.78 -16.18 -19.44
CA VAL A 138 1.99 -16.78 -20.53
C VAL A 138 1.04 -17.83 -19.95
N GLY A 139 -0.27 -17.58 -20.05
CA GLY A 139 -1.32 -18.48 -19.56
C GLY A 139 -1.96 -18.14 -18.20
N LEU A 140 -1.47 -17.12 -17.46
CA LEU A 140 -2.14 -16.61 -16.27
C LEU A 140 -2.80 -15.26 -16.57
N THR A 141 -4.09 -15.13 -16.24
CA THR A 141 -4.85 -13.88 -16.41
C THR A 141 -4.33 -12.80 -15.48
N ALA A 142 -4.25 -11.56 -15.97
CA ALA A 142 -3.86 -10.43 -15.14
C ALA A 142 -4.77 -10.27 -13.91
N SER A 143 -4.17 -9.90 -12.78
CA SER A 143 -4.90 -9.73 -11.52
C SER A 143 -4.32 -8.53 -10.76
N GLU A 144 -5.06 -7.43 -10.80
CA GLU A 144 -4.83 -6.26 -9.99
C GLU A 144 -5.61 -6.37 -8.69
N ASP A 145 -5.00 -5.94 -7.59
CA ASP A 145 -5.63 -6.00 -6.27
C ASP A 145 -5.08 -4.94 -5.31
N VAL A 146 -5.83 -4.75 -4.22
CA VAL A 146 -5.37 -4.06 -3.03
C VAL A 146 -5.14 -5.09 -1.93
N CYS A 147 -3.91 -5.16 -1.45
CA CYS A 147 -3.50 -6.03 -0.35
C CYS A 147 -3.59 -5.29 0.99
N LEU A 148 -4.25 -5.93 1.96
CA LEU A 148 -4.38 -5.49 3.34
C LEU A 148 -3.55 -6.42 4.24
N VAL A 149 -2.67 -5.86 5.07
CA VAL A 149 -1.82 -6.65 5.98
C VAL A 149 -2.19 -6.35 7.43
N PHE A 150 -2.52 -7.40 8.17
CA PHE A 150 -2.82 -7.38 9.60
C PHE A 150 -1.77 -8.18 10.36
N PRO A 151 -1.68 -8.07 11.70
CA PRO A 151 -0.71 -8.82 12.50
C PRO A 151 -0.68 -10.34 12.27
N LYS A 152 -1.81 -10.95 11.89
CA LYS A 152 -1.95 -12.41 11.74
C LYS A 152 -2.54 -12.85 10.40
N ALA A 153 -2.88 -11.89 9.54
CA ALA A 153 -3.67 -12.15 8.36
C ALA A 153 -3.29 -11.24 7.20
N ILE A 154 -3.52 -11.72 5.99
CA ILE A 154 -3.46 -10.92 4.78
C ILE A 154 -4.83 -11.01 4.13
N ALA A 155 -5.35 -9.88 3.65
CA ALA A 155 -6.56 -9.84 2.83
C ALA A 155 -6.28 -9.24 1.45
N ARG A 156 -7.07 -9.67 0.48
CA ARG A 156 -7.07 -9.21 -0.90
C ARG A 156 -8.44 -8.64 -1.23
N ILE A 157 -8.43 -7.47 -1.86
CA ILE A 157 -9.61 -6.88 -2.49
C ILE A 157 -9.31 -6.85 -3.99
N ASP A 158 -10.21 -7.45 -4.78
CA ASP A 158 -10.12 -7.38 -6.24
C ASP A 158 -10.43 -5.96 -6.74
N VAL A 159 -9.63 -5.46 -7.70
CA VAL A 159 -9.80 -4.10 -8.23
C VAL A 159 -11.15 -3.90 -8.92
N VAL A 160 -11.73 -4.93 -9.54
CA VAL A 160 -13.04 -4.84 -10.22
C VAL A 160 -14.16 -4.65 -9.19
N ASP A 161 -14.14 -5.45 -8.12
CA ASP A 161 -15.09 -5.34 -7.01
C ASP A 161 -14.96 -3.97 -6.33
N LEU A 162 -13.72 -3.52 -6.10
CA LEU A 162 -13.41 -2.23 -5.49
C LEU A 162 -13.92 -1.07 -6.33
N HIS A 163 -13.61 -1.06 -7.63
CA HIS A 163 -14.08 -0.04 -8.56
C HIS A 163 -15.61 0.02 -8.60
N THR A 164 -16.26 -1.14 -8.72
CA THR A 164 -17.73 -1.26 -8.76
C THR A 164 -18.39 -0.68 -7.50
N VAL A 165 -17.87 -1.02 -6.32
CA VAL A 165 -18.41 -0.49 -5.04
C VAL A 165 -18.15 1.01 -4.92
N LEU A 166 -16.95 1.48 -5.25
CA LEU A 166 -16.60 2.89 -5.17
C LEU A 166 -17.41 3.75 -6.14
N ARG A 167 -17.67 3.28 -7.36
CA ARG A 167 -18.55 3.96 -8.32
C ARG A 167 -19.97 4.09 -7.80
N LYS A 168 -20.50 3.06 -7.14
CA LYS A 168 -21.82 3.16 -6.48
C LYS A 168 -21.81 4.16 -5.33
N CYS A 169 -20.75 4.18 -4.52
CA CYS A 169 -20.59 5.17 -3.44
C CYS A 169 -20.52 6.60 -4.00
N GLN A 170 -19.72 6.85 -5.04
CA GLN A 170 -19.62 8.15 -5.71
C GLN A 170 -20.97 8.60 -6.30
N ALA A 171 -21.65 7.72 -7.04
CA ALA A 171 -22.96 8.04 -7.61
C ALA A 171 -24.01 8.38 -6.52
N ARG A 172 -23.93 7.72 -5.36
CA ARG A 172 -24.78 8.05 -4.20
C ARG A 172 -24.40 9.41 -3.63
N TYR A 173 -23.10 9.67 -3.45
CA TYR A 173 -22.60 10.95 -2.97
C TYR A 173 -23.05 12.12 -3.86
N ASP A 174 -22.89 12.00 -5.17
CA ASP A 174 -23.29 13.02 -6.14
C ASP A 174 -24.80 13.30 -6.11
N ARG A 175 -25.63 12.26 -5.94
CA ARG A 175 -27.09 12.41 -5.81
C ARG A 175 -27.49 13.16 -4.53
N VAL A 176 -26.83 12.86 -3.42
CA VAL A 176 -27.09 13.51 -2.13
C VAL A 176 -26.64 14.96 -2.16
N ASN A 177 -25.43 15.21 -2.67
CA ASN A 177 -24.87 16.56 -2.76
C ASN A 177 -25.73 17.49 -3.64
N ARG A 178 -26.31 16.96 -4.73
CA ARG A 178 -27.23 17.71 -5.61
C ARG A 178 -28.60 18.03 -5.00
N ARG A 179 -29.01 17.33 -3.94
CA ARG A 179 -30.34 17.53 -3.31
C ARG A 179 -30.33 18.49 -2.12
N SER A 180 -29.15 18.82 -1.57
CA SER A 180 -28.88 19.78 -0.48
C SER A 180 -29.63 19.56 0.85
N GLY A 181 -28.93 19.80 1.96
CA GLY A 181 -29.53 20.13 3.25
C GLY A 181 -29.28 19.11 4.35
N GLU A 182 -30.12 18.09 4.45
CA GLU A 182 -30.15 17.22 5.62
C GLU A 182 -30.57 15.81 5.22
N LEU A 183 -29.68 14.84 5.43
CA LEU A 183 -30.13 13.47 5.70
C LEU A 183 -29.06 12.67 6.45
N HIS A 184 -29.54 11.94 7.44
CA HIS A 184 -28.82 11.22 8.48
C HIS A 184 -27.56 10.45 8.02
N ARG A 185 -26.45 10.65 8.76
CA ARG A 185 -25.17 9.89 8.69
C ARG A 185 -25.32 8.36 8.75
N SER A 186 -26.50 7.83 9.07
CA SER A 186 -26.69 6.44 9.45
C SER A 186 -26.94 5.47 8.28
N GLU A 187 -27.31 5.95 7.08
CA GLU A 187 -27.58 5.06 5.92
C GLU A 187 -26.41 4.95 4.93
N SER A 188 -25.30 5.66 5.16
CA SER A 188 -24.26 5.94 4.15
C SER A 188 -23.38 4.74 3.77
N PHE A 189 -23.33 3.67 4.59
CA PHE A 189 -22.36 2.57 4.42
C PHE A 189 -23.00 1.17 4.29
N SER A 190 -24.17 1.05 3.66
CA SER A 190 -24.81 -0.26 3.49
C SER A 190 -24.08 -1.20 2.50
N LEU A 191 -23.26 -0.64 1.61
CA LEU A 191 -22.48 -1.44 0.65
C LEU A 191 -21.32 -2.14 1.36
N ARG A 192 -21.25 -3.46 1.23
CA ARG A 192 -20.08 -4.25 1.66
C ARG A 192 -19.17 -4.51 0.48
N LEU A 193 -17.88 -4.31 0.70
CA LEU A 193 -16.83 -4.64 -0.24
C LEU A 193 -16.44 -6.12 -0.06
N PRO A 194 -16.52 -6.94 -1.13
CA PRO A 194 -16.04 -8.30 -1.08
C PRO A 194 -14.51 -8.36 -0.93
N TYR A 195 -14.02 -9.36 -0.20
CA TYR A 195 -12.60 -9.60 0.00
C TYR A 195 -12.32 -11.07 0.31
N GLU A 196 -11.08 -11.47 0.10
CA GLU A 196 -10.53 -12.75 0.52
C GLU A 196 -9.55 -12.51 1.65
N MET A 197 -9.49 -13.38 2.65
CA MET A 197 -8.55 -13.21 3.75
C MET A 197 -8.00 -14.54 4.24
N TRP A 198 -6.71 -14.56 4.53
CA TRP A 198 -5.98 -15.76 4.91
C TRP A 198 -5.24 -15.55 6.22
N ASN A 199 -5.31 -16.56 7.10
CA ASN A 199 -4.55 -16.57 8.34
C ASN A 199 -3.17 -17.15 8.08
N VAL A 200 -2.16 -16.29 8.06
CA VAL A 200 -0.76 -16.69 7.86
C VAL A 200 -0.02 -16.86 9.19
N GLY A 201 -0.57 -16.32 10.29
CA GLY A 201 0.02 -16.43 11.63
C GLY A 201 -0.06 -17.83 12.26
N LYS A 202 -0.93 -18.72 11.78
CA LYS A 202 -1.01 -20.11 12.28
C LYS A 202 0.11 -21.02 11.77
N SER A 203 0.68 -20.75 10.59
CA SER A 203 1.65 -21.65 9.97
C SER A 203 3.10 -21.29 10.28
N THR A 204 3.36 -20.09 10.81
CA THR A 204 4.68 -19.68 11.32
C THR A 204 4.73 -19.81 12.84
N ALA A 205 5.92 -20.08 13.38
CA ALA A 205 6.10 -20.15 14.84
C ALA A 205 5.83 -18.80 15.54
N SER A 206 5.90 -17.68 14.80
CA SER A 206 5.48 -16.34 15.25
C SER A 206 4.05 -16.00 14.88
N SER A 207 3.39 -15.30 15.79
CA SER A 207 2.04 -14.78 15.63
C SER A 207 1.98 -13.31 15.16
N TYR A 208 3.10 -12.61 14.95
CA TYR A 208 3.07 -11.17 14.62
C TYR A 208 3.87 -10.84 13.35
N ILE A 209 3.14 -10.38 12.33
CA ILE A 209 3.69 -9.85 11.08
C ILE A 209 4.08 -8.40 11.29
N ALA A 210 5.30 -8.03 10.90
CA ALA A 210 5.76 -6.64 10.87
C ALA A 210 5.43 -5.96 9.52
N ASP A 211 5.57 -6.69 8.42
CA ASP A 211 5.26 -6.23 7.07
C ASP A 211 4.93 -7.43 6.17
N GLY A 212 4.19 -7.21 5.09
CA GLY A 212 3.81 -8.26 4.15
C GLY A 212 3.28 -7.68 2.85
N ALA A 213 3.10 -8.57 1.87
CA ALA A 213 2.51 -8.23 0.57
C ALA A 213 2.04 -9.49 -0.17
N LEU A 214 1.08 -9.33 -1.07
CA LEU A 214 0.84 -10.27 -2.16
C LEU A 214 1.81 -9.94 -3.29
N ALA A 215 2.64 -10.90 -3.69
CA ALA A 215 3.75 -10.65 -4.60
C ALA A 215 3.43 -11.00 -6.05
N CYS A 216 2.82 -12.17 -6.29
CA CYS A 216 2.49 -12.63 -7.64
C CYS A 216 1.37 -13.67 -7.64
N VAL A 217 0.79 -13.90 -8.82
CA VAL A 217 -0.07 -15.06 -9.09
C VAL A 217 0.82 -16.29 -9.24
N MET A 218 0.45 -17.40 -8.61
CA MET A 218 1.14 -18.67 -8.69
C MET A 218 0.38 -19.65 -9.58
N ALA A 219 1.12 -20.49 -10.29
CA ALA A 219 0.54 -21.66 -10.94
C ALA A 219 -0.11 -22.58 -9.88
N PRO A 220 -1.25 -23.22 -10.21
CA PRO A 220 -1.92 -24.15 -9.31
C PRO A 220 -0.99 -25.33 -8.96
N PRO A 221 -1.12 -25.91 -7.75
CA PRO A 221 -0.44 -27.15 -7.43
C PRO A 221 -0.81 -28.26 -8.43
N LEU A 222 0.10 -29.22 -8.61
CA LEU A 222 -0.16 -30.40 -9.43
C LEU A 222 -1.47 -31.08 -8.96
N LEU A 223 -2.34 -31.42 -9.92
CA LEU A 223 -3.63 -32.10 -9.73
C LEU A 223 -4.74 -31.26 -9.05
N GLU A 224 -4.52 -29.98 -8.74
CA GLU A 224 -5.58 -29.10 -8.23
C GLU A 224 -6.44 -28.53 -9.38
N HIS A 225 -7.76 -28.43 -9.15
CA HIS A 225 -8.71 -27.91 -10.14
C HIS A 225 -8.41 -26.43 -10.47
N GLN A 226 -8.45 -26.08 -11.77
CA GLN A 226 -8.19 -24.73 -12.32
C GLN A 226 -9.20 -23.65 -11.91
N LEU A 227 -10.13 -23.95 -11.00
CA LEU A 227 -11.17 -23.04 -10.51
C LEU A 227 -10.71 -22.15 -9.35
N LYS A 228 -9.48 -22.32 -8.85
CA LYS A 228 -8.92 -21.47 -7.79
C LYS A 228 -7.68 -20.74 -8.30
N ARG A 229 -7.61 -19.45 -7.99
CA ARG A 229 -6.40 -18.66 -8.22
C ARG A 229 -5.51 -18.79 -7.00
N HIS A 230 -4.22 -18.97 -7.21
CA HIS A 230 -3.25 -19.01 -6.12
C HIS A 230 -2.37 -17.77 -6.19
N TYR A 231 -2.05 -17.22 -5.03
CA TYR A 231 -1.15 -16.08 -4.90
C TYR A 231 0.01 -16.43 -3.98
N CYS A 232 1.16 -15.81 -4.23
CA CYS A 232 2.30 -15.84 -3.32
C CYS A 232 2.17 -14.68 -2.34
N ALA A 233 1.95 -14.99 -1.07
CA ALA A 233 1.98 -14.01 0.01
C ALA A 233 3.35 -14.06 0.71
N LEU A 234 4.00 -12.91 0.83
CA LEU A 234 5.25 -12.74 1.55
C LEU A 234 5.00 -11.99 2.86
N THR A 235 5.64 -12.44 3.93
CA THR A 235 5.58 -11.80 5.25
C THR A 235 6.95 -11.75 5.88
N VAL A 236 7.17 -10.75 6.73
CA VAL A 236 8.37 -10.59 7.55
C VAL A 236 7.96 -10.25 8.98
N GLY A 237 8.75 -10.66 9.97
CA GLY A 237 8.39 -10.40 11.36
C GLY A 237 9.40 -10.91 12.38
N GLU A 238 8.94 -11.11 13.60
CA GLU A 238 9.80 -11.40 14.75
C GLU A 238 10.52 -12.75 14.65
N ASP A 239 9.80 -13.85 14.36
CA ASP A 239 10.46 -15.19 14.31
C ASP A 239 10.87 -15.63 12.91
N CYS A 240 10.70 -14.79 11.90
CA CYS A 240 11.20 -15.06 10.55
C CYS A 240 11.62 -13.79 9.81
N THR A 241 12.79 -13.86 9.17
CA THR A 241 13.23 -12.76 8.29
C THR A 241 12.38 -12.70 7.03
N LEU A 242 11.91 -13.84 6.53
CA LEU A 242 10.90 -13.96 5.48
C LEU A 242 10.12 -15.26 5.67
N ALA A 243 8.80 -15.24 5.45
CA ALA A 243 7.98 -16.42 5.20
C ALA A 243 7.13 -16.21 3.94
N ALA A 244 7.08 -17.23 3.09
CA ALA A 244 6.32 -17.24 1.85
C ALA A 244 5.21 -18.29 1.92
N PHE A 245 4.02 -17.90 1.50
CA PHE A 245 2.81 -18.71 1.56
C PHE A 245 2.14 -18.78 0.19
N ARG A 246 1.53 -19.92 -0.08
CA ARG A 246 0.54 -20.07 -1.14
C ARG A 246 -0.83 -19.82 -0.53
N VAL A 247 -1.52 -18.81 -1.01
CA VAL A 247 -2.89 -18.50 -0.60
C VAL A 247 -3.84 -18.75 -1.77
N SER A 248 -4.97 -19.41 -1.51
CA SER A 248 -5.97 -19.70 -2.55
C SER A 248 -7.12 -18.70 -2.48
N GLY A 249 -7.37 -17.99 -3.58
CA GLY A 249 -8.60 -17.26 -3.82
C GLY A 249 -9.59 -18.07 -4.64
N GLU A 250 -10.88 -17.84 -4.42
CA GLU A 250 -11.93 -18.42 -5.27
C GLU A 250 -11.94 -17.66 -6.60
N LYS A 251 -11.95 -18.37 -7.73
CA LYS A 251 -12.14 -17.71 -9.02
C LYS A 251 -13.60 -17.23 -9.06
N ARG A 252 -13.80 -15.96 -8.74
CA ARG A 252 -15.06 -15.28 -9.03
C ARG A 252 -15.00 -14.84 -10.47
N ASP A 253 -15.84 -15.45 -11.31
CA ASP A 253 -16.10 -14.91 -12.64
C ASP A 253 -16.81 -13.57 -12.42
N SER A 254 -16.06 -12.48 -12.53
CA SER A 254 -16.57 -11.13 -12.43
C SER A 254 -17.58 -10.95 -13.56
N PHE A 255 -18.88 -10.97 -13.23
CA PHE A 255 -20.03 -10.35 -13.93
C PHE A 255 -21.37 -10.95 -13.48
N ALA A 256 -21.41 -12.02 -12.67
CA ALA A 256 -22.65 -12.53 -12.08
C ALA A 256 -22.47 -12.82 -10.59
N GLY A 257 -22.88 -11.88 -9.72
CA GLY A 257 -22.83 -12.15 -8.28
C GLY A 257 -23.05 -10.99 -7.32
N ILE A 258 -23.62 -9.86 -7.74
CA ILE A 258 -24.21 -8.92 -6.78
C ILE A 258 -25.59 -9.46 -6.40
N VAL A 259 -25.65 -10.59 -5.70
CA VAL A 259 -26.64 -10.98 -4.69
C VAL A 259 -26.13 -12.29 -4.07
N PHE A 260 -25.58 -12.22 -2.85
CA PHE A 260 -25.78 -13.29 -1.86
C PHE A 260 -25.89 -12.65 -0.48
N ASP A 261 -27.06 -12.03 -0.26
CA ASP A 261 -27.74 -12.22 1.01
C ASP A 261 -28.28 -13.67 1.03
N LYS A 262 -28.14 -14.36 2.17
CA LYS A 262 -28.43 -15.80 2.44
C LYS A 262 -27.27 -16.72 1.98
N VAL A 263 -26.60 -17.51 2.83
CA VAL A 263 -27.08 -18.45 3.87
C VAL A 263 -25.96 -18.74 4.89
N MET A 264 -26.30 -18.89 6.19
CA MET A 264 -25.42 -19.42 7.24
C MET A 264 -25.20 -20.93 7.07
N PRO A 265 -23.97 -21.45 7.27
CA PRO A 265 -23.78 -22.78 7.82
C PRO A 265 -23.47 -22.65 9.32
N ALA A 266 -24.40 -23.16 10.14
CA ALA A 266 -24.16 -23.41 11.54
C ALA A 266 -23.15 -24.57 11.74
N ALA A 267 -22.39 -24.47 12.84
CA ALA A 267 -21.82 -25.57 13.63
C ALA A 267 -20.55 -26.26 13.03
N ILE A 268 -19.49 -26.69 13.73
CA ILE A 268 -19.11 -26.88 15.15
C ILE A 268 -17.56 -26.84 15.23
N SER A 269 -16.97 -26.20 16.23
CA SER A 269 -15.96 -26.85 17.10
C SER A 269 -15.64 -26.01 18.34
N THR A 270 -16.07 -26.60 19.44
CA THR A 270 -15.72 -26.40 20.83
C THR A 270 -14.25 -26.03 21.04
N PHE A 271 -13.98 -24.93 21.72
CA PHE A 271 -13.11 -24.94 22.92
C PHE A 271 -13.57 -23.83 23.88
N SER A 272 -13.90 -24.27 25.09
CA SER A 272 -14.32 -23.49 26.25
C SER A 272 -13.13 -23.09 27.13
N HIS A 273 -13.45 -22.22 28.10
CA HIS A 273 -12.68 -21.77 29.30
C HIS A 273 -11.91 -20.45 29.09
N LEU A 274 -12.11 -19.33 29.80
CA LEU A 274 -12.84 -18.96 31.02
C LEU A 274 -13.30 -17.49 30.84
N THR A 275 -14.53 -17.08 31.17
CA THR A 275 -14.86 -16.59 32.53
C THR A 275 -16.39 -16.41 32.62
N LYS A 276 -17.07 -17.39 33.21
CA LYS A 276 -18.40 -17.18 33.81
C LYS A 276 -18.19 -17.01 35.30
N ARG A 277 -18.02 -15.79 35.79
CA ARG A 277 -18.40 -15.44 37.17
C ARG A 277 -18.83 -13.98 37.23
N PHE A 278 -20.01 -13.78 37.82
CA PHE A 278 -20.67 -12.51 38.12
C PHE A 278 -21.26 -11.87 36.85
N TRP A 279 -22.57 -11.72 36.64
CA TRP A 279 -23.54 -11.04 37.50
C TRP A 279 -24.97 -11.58 37.30
N LYS A 280 -25.77 -11.43 38.37
CA LYS A 280 -27.21 -11.69 38.43
C LYS A 280 -27.98 -10.80 37.44
N THR A 281 -29.12 -11.34 37.02
CA THR A 281 -30.18 -10.79 36.19
C THR A 281 -30.69 -9.40 36.59
N ASP A 282 -30.80 -8.50 35.62
CA ASP A 282 -31.84 -7.47 35.49
C ASP A 282 -32.32 -7.43 34.02
N PRO A 283 -33.63 -7.37 33.73
CA PRO A 283 -34.17 -7.56 32.37
C PRO A 283 -34.25 -6.27 31.51
N THR A 284 -33.47 -5.22 31.79
CA THR A 284 -33.62 -3.90 31.10
C THR A 284 -32.37 -3.37 30.39
N SER A 285 -31.46 -4.24 29.94
CA SER A 285 -30.30 -3.78 29.14
C SER A 285 -29.90 -4.77 28.05
N GLU A 286 -30.71 -4.84 27.00
CA GLU A 286 -30.33 -5.53 25.74
C GLU A 286 -29.66 -4.60 24.70
N ALA A 287 -29.62 -3.28 24.93
CA ALA A 287 -29.14 -2.31 23.94
C ALA A 287 -27.61 -2.09 23.90
N ASN A 288 -26.83 -2.62 24.85
CA ASN A 288 -25.39 -2.34 24.98
C ASN A 288 -24.51 -3.59 25.15
N ARG A 289 -24.89 -4.73 24.54
CA ARG A 289 -23.93 -5.84 24.38
C ARG A 289 -22.92 -5.47 23.29
N PRO A 290 -21.60 -5.63 23.51
CA PRO A 290 -20.65 -5.58 22.41
C PRO A 290 -21.03 -6.69 21.43
N THR A 291 -21.27 -6.31 20.18
CA THR A 291 -21.54 -7.26 19.10
C THR A 291 -20.39 -8.25 19.04
N GLU A 292 -20.64 -9.48 19.47
CA GLU A 292 -19.68 -10.58 19.41
C GLU A 292 -19.27 -10.75 17.95
N VAL A 293 -18.01 -10.43 17.64
CA VAL A 293 -17.49 -10.45 16.27
C VAL A 293 -17.58 -11.87 15.77
N ALA A 294 -18.51 -12.11 14.83
CA ALA A 294 -18.66 -13.41 14.18
C ALA A 294 -17.29 -13.90 13.69
N SER A 295 -16.98 -15.18 13.97
CA SER A 295 -15.71 -15.79 13.59
C SER A 295 -15.48 -15.63 12.09
N GLN A 296 -14.47 -14.84 11.74
CA GLN A 296 -14.16 -14.52 10.36
C GLN A 296 -13.68 -15.78 9.61
N ALA A 297 -14.31 -16.11 8.48
CA ALA A 297 -13.88 -17.24 7.66
C ALA A 297 -12.55 -16.90 6.97
N PHE A 298 -11.52 -17.72 7.19
CA PHE A 298 -10.23 -17.60 6.54
C PHE A 298 -10.12 -18.60 5.39
N GLY A 299 -9.63 -18.14 4.24
CA GLY A 299 -9.19 -19.01 3.15
C GLY A 299 -7.94 -19.82 3.54
N ARG A 300 -7.60 -20.81 2.71
CA ARG A 300 -6.43 -21.67 2.93
C ARG A 300 -5.12 -20.91 2.65
N ALA A 301 -4.25 -20.85 3.66
CA ALA A 301 -2.85 -20.46 3.53
C ALA A 301 -1.96 -21.69 3.75
N THR A 302 -1.05 -21.97 2.82
CA THR A 302 -0.07 -23.06 2.94
C THR A 302 1.32 -22.46 2.93
N LEU A 303 2.11 -22.72 3.97
CA LEU A 303 3.49 -22.27 4.02
C LEU A 303 4.33 -22.99 2.95
N ILE A 304 5.04 -22.23 2.13
CA ILE A 304 5.93 -22.77 1.09
C ILE A 304 7.36 -22.87 1.63
N THR A 305 7.88 -21.76 2.16
CA THR A 305 9.24 -21.68 2.70
C THR A 305 9.36 -20.57 3.74
N THR A 306 10.35 -20.70 4.62
CA THR A 306 10.68 -19.69 5.62
C THR A 306 12.19 -19.52 5.73
N LEU A 307 12.65 -18.28 5.68
CA LEU A 307 14.00 -17.90 6.04
C LEU A 307 14.03 -17.51 7.52
N ARG A 308 14.43 -18.46 8.36
CA ARG A 308 14.56 -18.25 9.81
C ARG A 308 16.02 -17.98 10.17
N ASP A 309 16.22 -16.96 10.97
CA ASP A 309 17.52 -16.61 11.54
C ASP A 309 17.26 -16.13 12.96
N LYS A 310 17.67 -16.93 13.96
CA LYS A 310 17.28 -16.75 15.36
C LYS A 310 17.63 -15.36 15.92
N GLN A 311 18.63 -14.70 15.33
CA GLN A 311 19.09 -13.38 15.79
C GLN A 311 18.45 -12.22 15.03
N ARG A 312 17.76 -12.49 13.91
CA ARG A 312 17.31 -11.45 12.98
C ARG A 312 15.81 -11.51 12.80
N LYS A 313 15.18 -10.37 13.03
CA LYS A 313 13.76 -10.13 12.79
C LYS A 313 13.63 -9.40 11.47
N GLY A 314 12.70 -9.83 10.62
CA GLY A 314 12.38 -9.08 9.40
C GLY A 314 11.57 -7.84 9.75
N LEU A 315 11.96 -6.68 9.19
CA LEU A 315 11.37 -5.38 9.56
C LEU A 315 10.49 -4.79 8.45
N SER A 316 10.98 -4.77 7.21
CA SER A 316 10.21 -4.23 6.08
C SER A 316 10.42 -5.02 4.81
N LEU A 317 9.40 -4.99 3.95
CA LEU A 317 9.36 -5.64 2.64
C LEU A 317 9.06 -4.59 1.56
N ALA A 318 9.85 -4.59 0.49
CA ALA A 318 9.57 -3.84 -0.74
C ALA A 318 9.51 -4.80 -1.93
N LEU A 319 8.53 -4.62 -2.81
CA LEU A 319 8.37 -5.41 -4.04
C LEU A 319 8.77 -4.56 -5.25
N SER A 320 9.30 -5.21 -6.29
CA SER A 320 9.49 -4.56 -7.59
C SER A 320 8.14 -4.34 -8.29
N SER A 321 8.09 -3.41 -9.25
CA SER A 321 6.92 -3.14 -10.12
C SER A 321 6.35 -4.42 -10.73
N SER A 322 7.23 -5.34 -11.14
CA SER A 322 6.90 -6.65 -11.70
C SER A 322 6.51 -7.74 -10.69
N GLY A 323 6.67 -7.50 -9.39
CA GLY A 323 6.55 -8.52 -8.34
C GLY A 323 7.58 -9.65 -8.41
N SER A 324 8.58 -9.58 -9.30
CA SER A 324 9.58 -10.66 -9.48
C SER A 324 10.73 -10.62 -8.48
N LEU A 325 10.97 -9.47 -7.85
CA LEU A 325 11.98 -9.29 -6.82
C LEU A 325 11.37 -8.67 -5.57
N ALA A 326 11.91 -9.05 -4.42
CA ALA A 326 11.60 -8.44 -3.13
C ALA A 326 12.88 -8.03 -2.40
N ALA A 327 12.89 -6.87 -1.77
CA ALA A 327 13.93 -6.45 -0.84
C ALA A 327 13.40 -6.54 0.59
N VAL A 328 14.12 -7.26 1.44
CA VAL A 328 13.79 -7.44 2.86
C VAL A 328 14.89 -6.83 3.72
N THR A 329 14.49 -6.01 4.69
CA THR A 329 15.40 -5.44 5.70
C THR A 329 15.23 -6.18 7.02
N ASP A 330 16.30 -6.30 7.80
CA ASP A 330 16.26 -6.94 9.11
C ASP A 330 16.78 -6.08 10.26
N SER A 331 16.54 -6.56 11.48
CA SER A 331 16.88 -5.89 12.74
C SER A 331 18.37 -5.69 12.99
N LEU A 332 19.26 -6.38 12.25
CA LEU A 332 20.71 -6.26 12.41
C LEU A 332 21.38 -5.55 11.22
N GLY A 333 20.60 -4.95 10.33
CA GLY A 333 21.10 -4.14 9.22
C GLY A 333 21.62 -4.95 8.04
N ARG A 334 20.99 -6.10 7.74
CA ARG A 334 21.14 -6.78 6.45
C ARG A 334 19.93 -6.50 5.58
N ILE A 335 20.21 -6.33 4.30
CA ILE A 335 19.20 -6.25 3.24
C ILE A 335 19.35 -7.50 2.39
N SER A 336 18.27 -8.22 2.15
CA SER A 336 18.21 -9.41 1.31
C SER A 336 17.36 -9.13 0.08
N LEU A 337 17.96 -9.28 -1.10
CA LEU A 337 17.22 -9.33 -2.36
C LEU A 337 16.79 -10.78 -2.61
N ILE A 338 15.50 -10.97 -2.87
CA ILE A 338 14.86 -12.28 -2.97
C ILE A 338 14.22 -12.37 -4.34
N ASP A 339 14.49 -13.46 -5.06
CA ASP A 339 13.69 -13.83 -6.22
C ASP A 339 12.36 -14.39 -5.71
N VAL A 340 11.25 -13.77 -6.07
CA VAL A 340 9.91 -14.13 -5.56
C VAL A 340 9.40 -15.43 -6.17
N GLN A 341 9.81 -15.77 -7.39
CA GLN A 341 9.36 -16.98 -8.07
C GLN A 341 10.11 -18.21 -7.55
N ALA A 342 11.43 -18.11 -7.42
CA ALA A 342 12.28 -19.17 -6.90
C ALA A 342 12.32 -19.20 -5.35
N LEU A 343 11.90 -18.10 -4.69
CA LEU A 343 11.94 -17.92 -3.23
C LEU A 343 13.33 -18.10 -2.63
N VAL A 344 14.36 -17.63 -3.35
CA VAL A 344 15.78 -17.69 -2.94
C VAL A 344 16.37 -16.30 -2.79
N VAL A 345 17.31 -16.16 -1.85
CA VAL A 345 18.09 -14.93 -1.69
C VAL A 345 19.14 -14.87 -2.80
N VAL A 346 19.06 -13.85 -3.65
CA VAL A 346 19.97 -13.64 -4.79
C VAL A 346 21.09 -12.65 -4.47
N ARG A 347 20.89 -11.71 -3.54
CA ARG A 347 21.91 -10.71 -3.19
C ARG A 347 21.75 -10.23 -1.75
N LEU A 348 22.86 -9.88 -1.10
CA LEU A 348 22.89 -9.39 0.27
C LEU A 348 23.70 -8.09 0.38
N TRP A 349 23.22 -7.17 1.22
CA TRP A 349 23.99 -6.02 1.69
C TRP A 349 24.07 -6.04 3.22
N LYS A 350 25.23 -5.68 3.78
CA LYS A 350 25.49 -5.69 5.23
C LYS A 350 25.85 -4.29 5.75
N GLY A 351 25.47 -4.01 7.00
CA GLY A 351 25.77 -2.74 7.67
C GLY A 351 24.81 -1.60 7.30
N TYR A 352 23.56 -1.95 6.97
CA TYR A 352 22.47 -1.06 6.56
C TYR A 352 21.36 -1.07 7.62
N ARG A 353 21.71 -0.75 8.88
CA ARG A 353 20.71 -0.65 9.95
C ARG A 353 19.72 0.48 9.64
N GLU A 354 18.44 0.23 9.92
CA GLU A 354 17.33 1.17 9.67
C GLU A 354 17.21 1.58 8.20
N ALA A 355 17.72 0.77 7.28
CA ALA A 355 17.60 1.09 5.87
C ALA A 355 16.16 0.94 5.37
N HIS A 356 15.79 1.81 4.44
CA HIS A 356 14.54 1.73 3.71
C HIS A 356 14.84 1.45 2.23
N CYS A 357 14.13 0.48 1.67
CA CYS A 357 14.34 0.01 0.31
C CYS A 357 13.13 0.32 -0.55
N VAL A 358 13.38 0.84 -1.75
CA VAL A 358 12.33 1.15 -2.74
C VAL A 358 12.86 0.82 -4.12
N PHE A 359 12.07 0.14 -4.96
CA PHE A 359 12.46 -0.15 -6.33
C PHE A 359 12.16 1.02 -7.26
N LEU A 360 13.04 1.25 -8.23
CA LEU A 360 12.88 2.27 -9.27
C LEU A 360 13.37 1.74 -10.62
N GLU A 361 12.97 2.40 -11.69
CA GLU A 361 13.34 2.08 -13.05
C GLU A 361 14.14 3.25 -13.63
N ALA A 362 15.36 2.94 -14.06
CA ALA A 362 16.30 3.92 -14.61
C ALA A 362 16.47 3.69 -16.11
N PRO A 363 16.55 4.73 -16.95
CA PRO A 363 16.79 4.59 -18.37
C PRO A 363 18.05 3.76 -18.68
N VAL A 364 17.96 2.85 -19.67
CA VAL A 364 19.09 2.00 -20.09
C VAL A 364 20.14 2.81 -20.83
N ASP A 365 19.69 3.76 -21.66
CA ASP A 365 20.53 4.64 -22.47
C ASP A 365 21.32 5.69 -21.66
N GLY A 366 21.07 5.75 -20.35
CA GLY A 366 21.74 6.68 -19.44
C GLY A 366 21.39 8.14 -19.69
N ARG A 367 20.26 8.41 -20.36
CA ARG A 367 19.75 9.78 -20.49
C ARG A 367 19.18 10.25 -19.14
N ALA A 368 19.46 11.50 -18.82
CA ALA A 368 19.00 12.15 -17.59
C ALA A 368 17.50 12.51 -17.64
N GLU A 369 16.87 12.44 -18.80
CA GLU A 369 15.53 12.97 -18.98
C GLU A 369 14.49 11.88 -18.74
N TYR A 370 13.82 11.95 -17.59
CA TYR A 370 12.45 11.41 -17.43
C TYR A 370 11.42 12.37 -18.09
N GLU A 371 11.85 13.20 -19.05
CA GLU A 371 11.08 14.36 -19.50
C GLU A 371 9.83 13.98 -20.29
N ILE A 372 8.69 14.29 -19.69
CA ILE A 372 7.55 14.89 -20.39
C ILE A 372 7.94 16.34 -20.69
N VAL A 373 8.79 16.58 -21.71
CA VAL A 373 8.95 17.95 -22.20
C VAL A 373 7.61 18.37 -22.78
N GLN A 374 7.18 19.57 -22.42
CA GLN A 374 6.12 20.35 -23.07
C GLN A 374 6.47 20.64 -24.56
N SER A 375 6.70 19.59 -25.34
CA SER A 375 6.71 19.62 -26.80
C SER A 375 5.49 18.83 -27.25
N ARG A 376 4.89 19.22 -28.37
CA ARG A 376 3.59 18.76 -28.88
C ARG A 376 3.46 17.24 -29.18
N ARG A 377 4.36 16.39 -28.68
CA ARG A 377 4.31 14.92 -28.75
C ARG A 377 4.75 14.33 -27.40
N ARG A 378 3.83 13.70 -26.66
CA ARG A 378 4.18 12.84 -25.51
C ARG A 378 5.09 11.72 -26.02
N ARG A 379 6.29 11.58 -25.45
CA ARG A 379 7.13 10.40 -25.71
C ARG A 379 6.52 9.23 -24.96
N ARG A 380 6.10 8.22 -25.71
CA ARG A 380 5.60 6.98 -25.14
C ARG A 380 6.79 6.14 -24.69
N PHE A 381 6.87 5.86 -23.39
CA PHE A 381 7.91 4.99 -22.85
C PHE A 381 7.63 3.52 -23.16
N VAL A 382 8.69 2.73 -23.30
CA VAL A 382 8.62 1.27 -23.45
C VAL A 382 9.42 0.63 -22.33
N ARG A 383 8.90 -0.46 -21.75
CA ARG A 383 9.53 -1.16 -20.61
C ARG A 383 11.00 -1.52 -20.85
N ASP A 384 11.35 -1.94 -22.06
CA ASP A 384 12.72 -2.36 -22.43
C ASP A 384 13.73 -1.21 -22.43
N GLU A 385 13.27 0.05 -22.43
CA GLU A 385 14.13 1.22 -22.30
C GLU A 385 14.58 1.46 -20.84
N PHE A 386 14.06 0.68 -19.89
CA PHE A 386 14.33 0.85 -18.47
C PHE A 386 14.93 -0.40 -17.83
N LYS A 387 15.85 -0.18 -16.90
CA LYS A 387 16.42 -1.22 -16.04
C LYS A 387 15.95 -1.06 -14.61
N LEU A 388 15.58 -2.18 -14.00
CA LEU A 388 15.19 -2.24 -12.61
C LEU A 388 16.38 -1.97 -11.69
N CYS A 389 16.17 -1.08 -10.72
CA CYS A 389 17.13 -0.65 -9.73
C CYS A 389 16.51 -0.70 -8.33
N LEU A 390 17.36 -0.76 -7.31
CA LEU A 390 16.98 -0.67 -5.90
C LEU A 390 17.62 0.57 -5.29
N ALA A 391 16.78 1.52 -4.84
CA ALA A 391 17.22 2.59 -3.96
C ALA A 391 17.25 2.07 -2.52
N ILE A 392 18.37 2.31 -1.85
CA ILE A 392 18.60 1.98 -0.45
C ILE A 392 18.89 3.30 0.26
N HIS A 393 17.93 3.80 1.02
CA HIS A 393 18.17 4.87 1.99
C HIS A 393 18.82 4.24 3.22
N ALA A 394 20.01 4.71 3.59
CA ALA A 394 20.76 4.25 4.75
C ALA A 394 20.96 5.41 5.73
N PRO A 395 19.99 5.67 6.64
CA PRO A 395 20.00 6.84 7.52
C PRO A 395 21.28 6.95 8.35
N ARG A 396 21.75 5.85 8.94
CA ARG A 396 22.98 5.82 9.75
C ARG A 396 24.27 6.12 8.98
N ARG A 397 24.22 6.03 7.65
CA ARG A 397 25.32 6.39 6.75
C ARG A 397 25.13 7.77 6.13
N GLY A 398 23.96 8.39 6.29
CA GLY A 398 23.61 9.67 5.66
C GLY A 398 23.60 9.62 4.14
N VAL A 399 23.24 8.48 3.53
CA VAL A 399 23.27 8.32 2.07
C VAL A 399 22.07 7.55 1.52
N VAL A 400 21.72 7.84 0.28
CA VAL A 400 20.90 7.00 -0.59
C VAL A 400 21.80 6.40 -1.67
N GLU A 401 21.79 5.08 -1.78
CA GLU A 401 22.52 4.34 -2.82
C GLU A 401 21.52 3.72 -3.80
N VAL A 402 21.78 3.82 -5.11
CA VAL A 402 20.99 3.12 -6.13
C VAL A 402 21.81 2.04 -6.77
N TRP A 403 21.31 0.80 -6.72
CA TRP A 403 21.96 -0.39 -7.23
C TRP A 403 21.20 -0.96 -8.41
N GLN A 404 21.90 -1.35 -9.48
CA GLN A 404 21.28 -2.03 -10.61
C GLN A 404 20.95 -3.49 -10.25
N MET A 405 19.73 -3.93 -10.53
CA MET A 405 19.31 -5.30 -10.33
C MET A 405 19.68 -6.18 -11.53
N ARG A 406 19.89 -7.49 -11.35
CA ARG A 406 19.92 -8.23 -10.07
C ARG A 406 21.31 -8.21 -9.42
N TYR A 407 22.35 -8.33 -10.25
CA TYR A 407 23.76 -8.41 -9.83
C TYR A 407 24.60 -7.21 -10.28
N GLY A 408 23.94 -6.11 -10.70
CA GLY A 408 24.62 -4.95 -11.26
C GLY A 408 25.37 -4.10 -10.21
N ALA A 409 26.19 -3.19 -10.71
CA ALA A 409 26.96 -2.26 -9.89
C ALA A 409 26.07 -1.20 -9.21
N ARG A 410 26.65 -0.46 -8.26
CA ARG A 410 26.04 0.76 -7.73
C ARG A 410 26.11 1.87 -8.77
N LEU A 411 24.95 2.41 -9.16
CA LEU A 411 24.83 3.45 -10.19
C LEU A 411 25.07 4.85 -9.62
N MET A 412 24.60 5.13 -8.41
CA MET A 412 24.72 6.44 -7.78
C MET A 412 24.75 6.34 -6.25
N ILE A 413 25.32 7.38 -5.65
CA ILE A 413 25.27 7.66 -4.21
C ILE A 413 24.98 9.15 -4.03
N VAL A 414 23.98 9.46 -3.21
CA VAL A 414 23.58 10.82 -2.87
C VAL A 414 23.65 10.98 -1.37
N LYS A 415 24.27 12.07 -0.91
CA LYS A 415 24.28 12.42 0.51
C LYS A 415 22.89 12.93 0.89
N CYS A 416 22.37 12.43 2.00
CA CYS A 416 21.09 12.85 2.55
C CYS A 416 21.33 13.57 3.87
N THR A 417 20.67 14.70 4.04
CA THR A 417 20.59 15.39 5.33
C THR A 417 19.66 14.62 6.26
N GLU A 418 19.74 14.86 7.56
CA GLU A 418 18.78 14.33 8.52
C GLU A 418 17.34 14.74 8.14
N GLY A 419 16.36 13.87 8.43
CA GLY A 419 14.95 14.11 8.07
C GLY A 419 14.65 14.00 6.57
N CYS A 420 15.30 13.09 5.84
CA CYS A 420 14.93 12.73 4.47
C CYS A 420 14.16 11.40 4.43
N ARG A 421 13.12 11.31 3.59
CA ARG A 421 12.38 10.06 3.36
C ARG A 421 12.26 9.77 1.87
N LEU A 422 12.42 8.50 1.50
CA LEU A 422 12.11 8.05 0.15
C LEU A 422 10.61 7.80 0.03
N LEU A 423 10.02 8.30 -1.04
CA LEU A 423 8.62 8.17 -1.38
C LEU A 423 8.49 7.65 -2.81
N GLN A 424 7.43 6.89 -3.05
CA GLN A 424 7.13 6.32 -4.37
C GLN A 424 5.66 6.60 -4.69
N PRO A 425 5.34 7.13 -5.89
CA PRO A 425 3.98 7.19 -6.36
C PRO A 425 3.36 5.81 -6.42
N THR A 426 2.12 5.67 -5.95
CA THR A 426 1.36 4.43 -6.12
C THR A 426 1.13 4.14 -7.61
N CYS A 427 1.08 2.86 -8.00
CA CYS A 427 0.77 2.46 -9.36
C CYS A 427 -0.65 2.86 -9.81
N LYS A 428 -0.83 3.05 -11.11
CA LYS A 428 -2.14 3.25 -11.74
C LYS A 428 -2.69 1.88 -12.12
N PHE A 429 -3.95 1.62 -11.80
CA PHE A 429 -4.62 0.39 -12.25
C PHE A 429 -4.90 0.46 -13.76
N SER A 430 -4.59 -0.62 -14.47
CA SER A 430 -4.87 -0.82 -15.90
C SER A 430 -6.31 -1.26 -16.16
N PHE A 431 -7.12 -1.51 -15.12
CA PHE A 431 -8.54 -1.77 -15.26
C PHE A 431 -9.24 -0.67 -16.12
N SER A 432 -9.64 -1.06 -17.32
CA SER A 432 -10.52 -0.29 -18.20
C SER A 432 -11.92 -0.87 -18.11
N ASN A 433 -12.92 0.01 -17.91
CA ASN A 433 -14.30 -0.41 -17.91
C ASN A 433 -14.70 -0.66 -19.37
N GLU A 434 -15.00 -1.90 -19.76
CA GLU A 434 -15.35 -2.29 -21.14
C GLU A 434 -16.55 -1.51 -21.75
N LEU A 435 -17.26 -0.74 -20.91
CA LEU A 435 -18.42 0.08 -21.30
C LEU A 435 -18.06 1.46 -21.90
N THR A 436 -16.80 1.91 -21.84
CA THR A 436 -16.37 3.13 -22.53
C THR A 436 -15.62 2.76 -23.82
N LEU A 437 -16.37 2.65 -24.91
CA LEU A 437 -15.88 2.41 -26.29
C LEU A 437 -15.11 3.59 -26.90
N GLU A 438 -14.76 4.60 -26.10
CA GLU A 438 -14.02 5.77 -26.55
C GLU A 438 -12.52 5.56 -26.27
N SER A 439 -11.80 5.23 -27.34
CA SER A 439 -10.34 5.08 -27.45
C SER A 439 -9.66 4.26 -26.34
N VAL A 440 -9.24 3.05 -26.70
CA VAL A 440 -8.13 2.36 -26.03
C VAL A 440 -6.89 3.25 -26.20
N ASP A 441 -6.72 4.26 -25.33
CA ASP A 441 -5.43 4.86 -25.09
C ASP A 441 -4.56 3.72 -24.56
N GLU A 442 -3.77 3.10 -25.43
CA GLU A 442 -2.88 2.01 -25.05
C GLU A 442 -2.06 2.47 -23.84
N ASP A 443 -2.26 1.83 -22.68
CA ASP A 443 -1.71 2.22 -21.39
C ASP A 443 -0.24 2.65 -21.55
N GLU A 444 0.00 3.95 -21.38
CA GLU A 444 1.34 4.52 -21.43
C GLU A 444 2.16 3.90 -20.30
N TYR A 445 3.26 3.22 -20.62
CA TYR A 445 4.13 2.64 -19.61
C TYR A 445 4.71 3.77 -18.75
N ILE A 446 4.50 3.71 -17.43
CA ILE A 446 5.03 4.69 -16.49
C ILE A 446 6.16 4.01 -15.70
N PRO A 447 7.42 4.43 -15.87
CA PRO A 447 8.52 3.83 -15.13
C PRO A 447 8.38 4.11 -13.63
N ALA A 448 8.76 3.13 -12.81
CA ALA A 448 8.78 3.29 -11.35
C ALA A 448 9.76 4.40 -10.93
N GLN A 449 9.24 5.52 -10.43
CA GLN A 449 10.05 6.66 -9.96
C GLN A 449 10.11 6.70 -8.43
N VAL A 450 11.21 7.20 -7.89
CA VAL A 450 11.39 7.39 -6.45
C VAL A 450 11.79 8.82 -6.17
N TYR A 451 11.09 9.44 -5.25
CA TYR A 451 11.31 10.82 -4.81
C TYR A 451 11.94 10.82 -3.44
N MET A 452 12.87 11.74 -3.21
CA MET A 452 13.42 12.08 -1.91
C MET A 452 12.72 13.34 -1.41
N PHE A 453 12.01 13.22 -0.29
CA PHE A 453 11.38 14.33 0.39
C PHE A 453 12.24 14.78 1.57
N GLN A 454 12.65 16.05 1.55
CA GLN A 454 13.44 16.68 2.61
C GLN A 454 12.51 17.46 3.54
N GLY A 455 12.18 16.87 4.69
CA GLY A 455 11.16 17.39 5.59
C GLY A 455 11.45 18.80 6.14
N ASN A 456 12.72 19.13 6.36
CA ASN A 456 13.11 20.43 6.92
C ASN A 456 13.03 21.57 5.89
N ALA A 457 13.27 21.26 4.62
CA ALA A 457 13.26 22.23 3.53
C ALA A 457 11.92 22.25 2.77
N GLY A 458 11.06 21.25 3.01
CA GLY A 458 9.86 21.01 2.21
C GLY A 458 10.17 20.64 0.76
N VAL A 459 11.41 20.30 0.43
CA VAL A 459 11.87 20.10 -0.95
C VAL A 459 11.64 18.67 -1.40
N LEU A 460 11.10 18.50 -2.61
CA LEU A 460 10.93 17.21 -3.27
C LEU A 460 11.88 17.10 -4.47
N GLN A 461 12.65 16.01 -4.50
CA GLN A 461 13.63 15.72 -5.55
C GLN A 461 13.42 14.32 -6.12
N LEU A 462 13.44 14.16 -7.43
CA LEU A 462 13.43 12.85 -8.09
C LEU A 462 14.83 12.24 -8.04
N LEU A 463 14.93 10.98 -7.60
CA LEU A 463 16.16 10.20 -7.72
C LEU A 463 16.38 9.84 -9.19
N ASN A 464 17.50 10.31 -9.73
CA ASN A 464 17.82 10.13 -11.14
C ASN A 464 19.32 9.84 -11.28
N PRO A 465 19.72 8.57 -11.45
CA PRO A 465 21.12 8.17 -11.53
C PRO A 465 21.94 8.87 -12.61
N PHE A 466 21.28 9.44 -13.61
CA PHE A 466 21.92 10.08 -14.75
C PHE A 466 21.80 11.60 -14.76
N ALA A 467 21.11 12.20 -13.77
CA ALA A 467 21.05 13.64 -13.61
C ALA A 467 22.45 14.24 -13.41
N ARG A 468 22.81 15.16 -14.32
CA ARG A 468 24.08 15.91 -14.27
C ARG A 468 23.95 17.08 -13.31
N SER A 469 25.06 17.44 -12.65
CA SER A 469 25.16 18.70 -11.93
C SER A 469 25.18 19.85 -12.94
N THR A 470 24.28 20.82 -12.78
CA THR A 470 24.23 22.08 -13.53
C THR A 470 24.70 23.22 -12.65
#